data_AF-A0AAP8T2J0-F1
#
_entry.id   AF-A0AAP8T2J0-F1
#
_cell.length_a   1.000
_cell.length_b   1.000
_cell.length_c   1.000
_cell.angle_alpha   90.00
_cell.angle_beta   90.00
_cell.angle_gamma   90.00
#
_symmetry.space_group_name_H-M   'P 1'
#
loop_
_entity.id
_entity.type
_entity.pdbx_description
1 polymer ?
#
loop_
_entity_poly.entity_id
_entity_poly.type
_entity_poly.pdbx_seq_one_letter_code
_entity_poly.pdbx_strand_id
1 'polypeptide(L)'
;AKGVVDLQTGSLDNRNGSLTGKDRLTLRSDSLDNRTGKVRAGKDLQLTVGQLDNRQQGLLNSQAAINFNGTHLDNRDGLLSAAGAVQLQAASVDNSGGRISSKTD
;
A
#
# COMPACT_ATOMS: atom_id res chain seq x y z
N ALA A 1 7.94 -3.51 21.25
CA ALA A 1 8.79 -3.61 20.04
C ALA A 1 8.82 -2.25 19.35
N LYS A 2 10.00 -1.69 19.07
CA LYS A 2 10.15 -0.34 18.48
C LYS A 2 10.15 -0.46 16.95
N GLY A 3 9.07 -0.05 16.28
CA GLY A 3 9.01 -0.08 14.80
C GLY A 3 7.62 -0.21 14.15
N VAL A 4 6.57 -0.42 14.96
CA VAL A 4 5.18 -0.37 14.48
C VAL A 4 4.79 1.07 14.18
N VAL A 5 4.12 1.29 13.05
CA VAL A 5 3.51 2.57 12.67
C VAL A 5 2.00 2.35 12.60
N ASP A 6 1.23 3.16 13.30
CA ASP A 6 -0.23 3.23 13.20
C ASP A 6 -0.61 4.68 12.90
N LEU A 7 -1.17 4.92 11.72
CA LEU A 7 -1.56 6.24 11.25
C LEU A 7 -3.05 6.26 10.91
N GLN A 8 -3.75 7.26 11.43
CA GLN A 8 -5.13 7.56 11.09
C GLN A 8 -5.25 9.02 10.66
N THR A 9 -5.83 9.26 9.49
CA THR A 9 -6.02 10.60 8.91
C THR A 9 -7.25 10.60 7.99
N GLY A 10 -7.71 11.76 7.55
CA GLY A 10 -8.69 11.85 6.46
C GLY A 10 -8.02 11.53 5.13
N SER A 11 -7.15 12.42 4.64
CA SER A 11 -6.34 12.22 3.45
C SER A 11 -4.85 12.10 3.80
N LEU A 12 -4.12 11.27 3.07
CA LEU A 12 -2.67 11.21 3.11
C LEU A 12 -2.07 11.51 1.73
N ASP A 13 -1.28 12.57 1.62
CA ASP A 13 -0.42 12.83 0.46
C ASP A 13 0.99 12.31 0.78
N ASN A 14 1.41 11.27 0.06
CA ASN A 14 2.75 10.70 0.16
C ASN A 14 3.50 10.81 -1.18
N ARG A 15 3.12 11.76 -2.06
CA ARG A 15 3.82 11.96 -3.32
C ARG A 15 5.26 12.38 -3.09
N ASN A 16 6.19 11.77 -3.83
CA ASN A 16 7.64 11.91 -3.63
C ASN A 16 8.13 11.58 -2.19
N GLY A 17 7.25 11.05 -1.35
CA GLY A 17 7.51 10.77 0.06
C GLY A 17 7.89 9.32 0.32
N SER A 18 8.19 9.02 1.58
CA SER A 18 8.42 7.66 2.05
C SER A 18 7.78 7.45 3.42
N LEU A 19 6.77 6.59 3.49
CA LEU A 19 6.21 6.09 4.73
C LEU A 19 6.78 4.70 5.01
N THR A 20 7.51 4.54 6.10
CA THR A 20 8.23 3.29 6.40
C THR A 20 7.96 2.83 7.84
N GLY A 21 7.41 1.63 7.99
CA GLY A 21 7.35 0.90 9.26
C GLY A 21 8.43 -0.18 9.30
N LYS A 22 9.27 -0.20 10.34
CA LYS A 22 10.31 -1.24 10.50
C LYS A 22 9.74 -2.59 10.90
N ASP A 23 8.52 -2.60 11.45
CA ASP A 23 7.75 -3.78 11.80
C ASP A 23 6.44 -3.77 10.96
N ARG A 24 5.28 -3.86 11.60
CA ARG A 24 3.99 -3.66 10.95
C ARG A 24 3.69 -2.16 10.71
N LEU A 25 3.14 -1.85 9.55
CA LEU A 25 2.57 -0.55 9.23
C LEU A 25 1.06 -0.70 9.05
N THR A 26 0.28 0.02 9.84
CA THR A 26 -1.17 0.15 9.68
C THR A 26 -1.51 1.59 9.30
N LEU A 27 -2.26 1.76 8.21
CA LEU A 27 -2.77 3.06 7.77
C LEU A 27 -4.28 2.98 7.59
N ARG A 28 -4.99 3.93 8.21
CA ARG A 28 -6.42 4.17 8.05
C ARG A 28 -6.65 5.57 7.48
N SER A 29 -7.25 5.66 6.30
CA SER A 29 -7.59 6.95 5.69
C SER A 29 -8.76 6.86 4.71
N ASP A 30 -9.39 7.99 4.42
CA ASP A 30 -10.36 8.09 3.33
C ASP A 30 -9.64 8.02 1.97
N SER A 31 -8.47 8.64 1.87
CA SER A 31 -7.63 8.60 0.67
C SER A 31 -6.13 8.52 0.96
N LEU A 32 -5.41 7.93 0.00
CA LEU A 32 -3.94 7.94 -0.08
C LEU A 32 -3.51 8.23 -1.52
N ASP A 33 -2.78 9.32 -1.72
CA ASP A 33 -2.04 9.59 -2.95
C ASP A 33 -0.57 9.18 -2.74
N ASN A 34 -0.18 8.07 -3.36
CA ASN A 34 1.17 7.52 -3.33
C ASN A 34 1.87 7.60 -4.69
N ARG A 35 1.42 8.46 -5.60
CA ARG A 35 2.10 8.65 -6.89
C ARG A 35 3.52 9.12 -6.69
N THR A 36 4.49 8.51 -7.38
CA THR A 36 5.94 8.71 -7.18
C THR A 36 6.45 8.44 -5.74
N GLY A 37 5.56 8.06 -4.83
CA GLY A 37 5.80 7.84 -3.42
C GLY A 37 6.10 6.39 -3.07
N LYS A 38 6.49 6.15 -1.82
CA LYS A 38 6.83 4.81 -1.33
C LYS A 38 6.18 4.54 0.02
N VAL A 39 5.52 3.41 0.15
CA VAL A 39 5.02 2.84 1.42
C VAL A 39 5.69 1.49 1.63
N ARG A 40 6.37 1.32 2.77
CA ARG A 40 7.10 0.09 3.09
C ARG A 40 6.81 -0.42 4.50
N ALA A 41 6.61 -1.72 4.62
CA ALA A 41 6.55 -2.42 5.89
C ALA A 41 7.61 -3.53 5.98
N GLY A 42 8.33 -3.56 7.10
CA GLY A 42 9.28 -4.63 7.44
C GLY A 42 8.61 -5.95 7.82
N LYS A 43 7.31 -5.92 8.12
CA LYS A 43 6.41 -7.07 8.17
C LYS A 43 5.12 -6.72 7.42
N ASP A 44 3.96 -6.86 8.05
CA ASP A 44 2.67 -6.64 7.41
C ASP A 44 2.44 -5.17 7.06
N LEU A 45 1.94 -4.95 5.85
CA LEU A 45 1.34 -3.69 5.43
C LEU A 45 -0.18 -3.85 5.46
N GLN A 46 -0.83 -3.15 6.40
CA GLN A 46 -2.28 -3.14 6.57
C GLN A 46 -2.83 -1.80 6.15
N LEU A 47 -3.66 -1.79 5.11
CA LEU A 47 -4.25 -0.59 4.54
C LEU A 47 -5.77 -0.69 4.63
N THR A 48 -6.37 0.19 5.43
CA THR A 48 -7.81 0.46 5.38
C THR A 48 -7.99 1.84 4.77
N VAL A 49 -8.04 1.89 3.44
CA VAL A 49 -8.00 3.14 2.67
C VAL A 49 -9.13 3.16 1.66
N GLY A 50 -10.01 4.16 1.74
CA GLY A 50 -11.14 4.29 0.81
C GLY A 50 -10.70 4.32 -0.65
N GLN A 51 -9.86 5.30 -1.00
CA GLN A 51 -9.33 5.50 -2.36
C GLN A 51 -7.81 5.53 -2.35
N LEU A 52 -7.16 4.63 -3.08
CA LEU A 52 -5.70 4.56 -3.18
C LEU A 52 -5.24 4.81 -4.63
N ASP A 53 -4.47 5.89 -4.84
CA ASP A 53 -3.75 6.16 -6.10
C ASP A 53 -2.27 5.81 -5.91
N ASN A 54 -1.85 4.69 -6.50
CA ASN A 54 -0.47 4.22 -6.50
C ASN A 54 0.17 4.29 -7.89
N ARG A 55 -0.30 5.19 -8.76
CA ARG A 55 0.21 5.29 -10.13
C ARG A 55 1.59 5.93 -10.22
N GLN A 56 2.09 6.13 -11.44
CA GLN A 56 3.27 6.96 -11.72
C GLN A 56 4.49 6.51 -10.90
N GLN A 57 4.83 5.22 -10.99
CA GLN A 57 5.92 4.59 -10.24
C GLN A 57 5.74 4.63 -8.70
N GLY A 58 4.49 4.78 -8.23
CA GLY A 58 4.12 4.57 -6.84
C GLY A 58 4.44 3.14 -6.39
N LEU A 59 4.93 3.01 -5.16
CA LEU A 59 5.36 1.73 -4.60
C LEU A 59 4.71 1.43 -3.26
N LEU A 60 4.07 0.26 -3.17
CA LEU A 60 3.72 -0.42 -1.92
C LEU A 60 4.52 -1.72 -1.81
N ASN A 61 5.29 -1.88 -0.74
CA ASN A 61 6.06 -3.10 -0.49
C ASN A 61 5.94 -3.60 0.95
N SER A 62 5.82 -4.91 1.09
CA SER A 62 5.85 -5.61 2.38
C SER A 62 6.81 -6.79 2.33
N GLN A 63 7.53 -7.01 3.43
CA GLN A 63 8.35 -8.21 3.64
C GLN A 63 7.58 -9.39 4.25
N ALA A 64 6.27 -9.25 4.50
CA ALA A 64 5.39 -10.33 4.93
C ALA A 64 4.13 -10.36 4.07
N ALA A 65 3.06 -9.67 4.45
CA ALA A 65 1.83 -9.60 3.66
C ALA A 65 1.37 -8.16 3.38
N ILE A 66 0.69 -7.97 2.25
CA ILE A 66 -0.14 -6.79 1.99
C ILE A 66 -1.59 -7.19 2.20
N ASN A 67 -2.29 -6.47 3.07
CA ASN A 67 -3.74 -6.56 3.23
C ASN A 67 -4.34 -5.18 2.94
N PHE A 68 -5.00 -5.04 1.80
CA PHE A 68 -5.71 -3.84 1.39
C PHE A 68 -7.22 -4.04 1.55
N ASN A 69 -7.87 -3.11 2.25
CA ASN A 69 -9.31 -3.00 2.37
C ASN A 69 -9.71 -1.57 2.02
N GLY A 70 -10.50 -1.42 0.96
CA GLY A 70 -10.87 -0.12 0.42
C GLY A 70 -12.02 -0.21 -0.57
N THR A 71 -12.27 0.88 -1.27
CA THR A 71 -13.29 0.95 -2.32
C THR A 71 -12.67 0.95 -3.72
N HIS A 72 -11.59 1.70 -3.93
CA HIS A 72 -10.88 1.77 -5.20
C HIS A 72 -9.37 1.72 -5.00
N LEU A 73 -8.70 0.94 -5.85
CA LEU A 73 -7.25 0.87 -5.97
C LEU A 73 -6.87 1.14 -7.43
N ASP A 74 -6.16 2.25 -7.66
CA ASP A 74 -5.53 2.56 -8.95
C ASP A 74 -4.03 2.30 -8.83
N ASN A 75 -3.55 1.23 -9.45
CA ASN A 75 -2.16 0.82 -9.48
C ASN A 75 -1.56 0.89 -10.90
N ARG A 76 -2.12 1.69 -11.80
CA ARG A 76 -1.58 1.83 -13.17
C ARG A 76 -0.17 2.39 -13.18
N ASP A 77 0.75 1.75 -13.89
CA ASP A 77 2.18 2.09 -13.87
C ASP A 77 2.78 2.11 -12.44
N GLY A 78 2.15 1.41 -11.50
CA GLY A 78 2.54 1.30 -10.10
C GLY A 78 2.96 -0.12 -9.73
N LEU A 79 3.50 -0.28 -8.51
CA LEU A 79 3.92 -1.58 -7.97
C LEU A 79 3.35 -1.83 -6.57
N LEU A 80 2.59 -2.91 -6.43
CA LEU A 80 2.27 -3.57 -5.16
C LEU A 80 3.01 -4.91 -5.11
N SER A 81 3.84 -5.10 -4.08
CA SER A 81 4.62 -6.34 -3.93
C SER A 81 4.72 -6.80 -2.48
N ALA A 82 4.48 -8.09 -2.24
CA ALA A 82 4.71 -8.70 -0.95
C ALA A 82 5.62 -9.94 -1.08
N ALA A 83 6.46 -10.17 -0.08
CA ALA A 83 7.20 -11.43 0.08
C ALA A 83 6.31 -12.60 0.52
N GLY A 84 5.03 -12.37 0.72
CA GLY A 84 4.01 -13.36 1.06
C GLY A 84 2.70 -12.98 0.40
N ALA A 85 1.58 -13.23 1.07
CA ALA A 85 0.26 -13.01 0.50
C ALA A 85 -0.02 -11.53 0.17
N VAL A 86 -0.70 -11.30 -0.94
CA VAL A 86 -1.36 -10.03 -1.25
C VAL A 86 -2.86 -10.28 -1.26
N GLN A 87 -3.58 -9.62 -0.37
CA GLN A 87 -5.05 -9.69 -0.27
C GLN A 87 -5.62 -8.32 -0.56
N LEU A 88 -6.51 -8.24 -1.56
CA LEU A 88 -7.14 -7.01 -2.00
C LEU A 88 -8.66 -7.15 -1.86
N GLN A 89 -9.23 -6.41 -0.92
CA GLN A 89 -10.66 -6.21 -0.81
C GLN A 89 -10.99 -4.80 -1.32
N ALA A 90 -11.58 -4.72 -2.51
CA ALA A 90 -11.95 -3.48 -3.16
C ALA A 90 -13.21 -3.68 -4.00
N ALA A 91 -13.97 -2.60 -4.24
CA ALA A 91 -15.03 -2.63 -5.23
C ALA A 91 -14.47 -2.60 -6.66
N SER A 92 -13.30 -1.98 -6.85
CA SER A 92 -12.60 -1.95 -8.14
C SER A 92 -11.08 -1.85 -7.95
N VAL A 93 -10.36 -2.51 -8.85
CA VAL A 93 -8.89 -2.48 -8.94
C VAL A 93 -8.51 -2.23 -10.40
N ASP A 94 -7.82 -1.13 -10.67
CA ASP A 94 -7.17 -0.89 -11.96
C ASP A 94 -5.67 -1.17 -11.81
N ASN A 95 -5.18 -2.17 -12.55
CA ASN A 95 -3.78 -2.53 -12.58
C ASN A 95 -3.24 -2.53 -14.03
N SER A 96 -3.85 -1.75 -14.93
CA SER A 96 -3.39 -1.65 -16.31
C SER A 96 -1.99 -1.03 -16.39
N GLY A 97 -1.03 -1.72 -17.00
CA GLY A 97 0.39 -1.33 -17.00
C GLY A 97 1.11 -1.43 -15.64
N GLY A 98 0.37 -1.71 -14.56
CA GLY A 98 0.88 -1.89 -13.22
C GLY A 98 1.25 -3.34 -12.90
N ARG A 99 1.83 -3.54 -11.71
CA ARG A 99 2.14 -4.88 -11.19
C ARG A 99 1.64 -5.05 -9.77
N ILE A 100 0.90 -6.12 -9.55
CA ILE A 100 0.56 -6.68 -8.24
C ILE A 100 1.18 -8.07 -8.19
N SER A 101 2.03 -8.35 -7.19
CA SER A 101 2.68 -9.67 -7.07
C SER A 101 2.91 -10.10 -5.62
N SER A 102 2.59 -11.36 -5.34
CA SER A 102 3.06 -12.10 -4.16
C SER A 102 4.27 -12.95 -4.53
N LYS A 103 5.19 -13.15 -3.60
CA LYS A 103 6.24 -14.16 -3.70
C LYS A 103 5.99 -15.23 -2.65
N THR A 104 5.08 -16.13 -2.92
CA THR A 104 4.83 -17.31 -2.07
C THR A 104 5.51 -18.49 -2.77
N ASP A 105 6.55 -19.05 -2.15
CA ASP A 105 7.18 -20.29 -2.63
C ASP A 105 6.24 -21.50 -2.40
#